data_AF-A0A108A104-F1
#
_entry.id   AF-A0A108A104-F1
#
_cell.length_a   1.000
_cell.length_b   1.000
_cell.length_c   1.000
_cell.angle_alpha   90.00
_cell.angle_beta   90.00
_cell.angle_gamma   90.00
#
_symmetry.space_group_name_H-M   'P 1'
#
loop_
_entity.id
_entity.type
_entity.pdbx_description
1 polymer ?
#
loop_
_entity_poly.entity_id
_entity_poly.type
_entity_poly.pdbx_seq_one_letter_code
_entity_poly.pdbx_strand_id
1 'polypeptide(L)'
;MNRIIRAITLTATLAGAAALAACETRGGNVQASATRPADGQPVTKTVYVAPKSARCAGVAPMECLQVRDRPDGAWSLWYAGIEGFDFKPGFRYELQIDEYKVAQPPADGSSIRWVLKRVVSRVPASE
;
A
#
# COMPACT_ATOMS: atom_id res chain seq x y z
N MET A 1 16.22 -2.14 -78.36
CA MET A 1 15.35 -1.50 -79.38
C MET A 1 14.09 -2.35 -79.54
N ASN A 2 12.97 -1.70 -79.87
CA ASN A 2 11.60 -2.20 -80.08
C ASN A 2 10.70 -2.26 -78.83
N ARG A 3 9.94 -1.19 -78.56
CA ARG A 3 8.63 -0.75 -79.13
C ARG A 3 7.47 -1.39 -78.33
N ILE A 4 6.90 -0.68 -77.34
CA ILE A 4 5.63 0.11 -77.38
C ILE A 4 4.45 -0.79 -77.84
N ILE A 5 3.37 -1.01 -77.05
CA ILE A 5 2.11 -0.24 -77.02
C ILE A 5 1.20 -0.75 -75.85
N ARG A 6 0.28 0.12 -75.43
CA ARG A 6 -0.57 0.23 -74.23
C ARG A 6 -1.88 -0.60 -74.22
N ALA A 7 -2.44 -0.84 -73.02
CA ALA A 7 -3.88 -0.84 -72.68
C ALA A 7 -4.01 -0.88 -71.13
N ILE A 8 -4.42 0.16 -70.40
CA ILE A 8 -5.80 0.61 -70.06
C ILE A 8 -6.76 -0.54 -69.73
N THR A 9 -7.12 -0.70 -68.44
CA THR A 9 -8.51 -0.71 -67.98
C THR A 9 -8.61 -0.58 -66.45
N LEU A 10 -9.55 0.27 -66.04
CA LEU A 10 -9.97 0.55 -64.67
C LEU A 10 -10.49 -0.70 -63.96
N THR A 11 -10.23 -0.84 -62.66
CA THR A 11 -11.29 -1.24 -61.71
C THR A 11 -10.98 -0.68 -60.32
N ALA A 12 -11.91 0.14 -59.84
CA ALA A 12 -11.97 0.61 -58.46
C ALA A 12 -12.45 -0.54 -57.56
N THR A 13 -11.75 -0.79 -56.46
CA THR A 13 -12.39 -1.36 -55.27
C THR A 13 -11.93 -0.58 -54.04
N LEU A 14 -12.87 0.19 -53.49
CA LEU A 14 -12.78 0.68 -52.12
C LEU A 14 -12.91 -0.52 -51.18
N ALA A 15 -11.81 -0.97 -50.61
CA ALA A 15 -11.86 -1.73 -49.37
C ALA A 15 -11.56 -0.76 -48.23
N GLY A 16 -12.64 -0.18 -47.68
CA GLY A 16 -12.57 0.56 -46.44
C GLY A 16 -12.04 -0.35 -45.34
N ALA A 17 -10.82 -0.08 -44.89
CA ALA A 17 -10.35 -0.60 -43.62
C ALA A 17 -11.05 0.22 -42.53
N ALA A 18 -12.11 -0.36 -41.96
CA ALA A 18 -12.57 0.03 -40.64
C ALA A 18 -11.38 -0.08 -39.70
N ALA A 19 -10.79 1.06 -39.34
CA ALA A 19 -9.90 1.10 -38.20
C ALA A 19 -10.78 0.77 -36.98
N LEU A 20 -10.68 -0.48 -36.53
CA LEU A 20 -11.14 -0.87 -35.21
C LEU A 20 -10.48 0.12 -34.25
N ALA A 21 -11.28 1.05 -33.74
CA ALA A 21 -10.89 1.86 -32.62
C ALA A 21 -10.54 0.88 -31.50
N ALA A 22 -9.24 0.69 -31.28
CA ALA A 22 -8.74 0.03 -30.10
C ALA A 22 -9.30 0.84 -28.93
N CYS A 23 -10.20 0.23 -28.17
CA CYS A 23 -10.54 0.75 -26.86
C CYS A 23 -9.29 0.51 -26.01
N GLU A 24 -8.34 1.44 -26.06
CA GLU A 24 -7.29 1.52 -25.06
C GLU A 24 -8.03 1.78 -23.74
N THR A 25 -8.21 0.68 -23.01
CA THR A 25 -8.50 0.73 -21.58
C THR A 25 -7.31 1.46 -21.01
N ARG A 26 -7.43 2.78 -20.82
CA ARG A 26 -6.51 3.54 -20.00
C ARG A 26 -6.46 2.81 -18.68
N GLY A 27 -5.37 2.09 -18.47
CA GLY A 27 -5.01 1.54 -17.18
C GLY A 27 -4.96 2.72 -16.23
N GLY A 28 -6.09 2.95 -15.54
CA GLY A 28 -6.11 3.77 -14.36
C GLY A 28 -5.07 3.15 -13.45
N ASN A 29 -4.02 3.91 -13.19
CA ASN A 29 -3.04 3.58 -12.18
C ASN A 29 -3.83 3.48 -10.87
N VAL A 30 -4.25 2.26 -10.51
CA VAL A 30 -4.73 1.97 -9.16
C VAL A 30 -3.48 1.95 -8.30
N GLN A 31 -2.90 3.12 -8.09
CA GLN A 31 -2.11 3.37 -6.92
C GLN A 31 -3.06 3.16 -5.76
N ALA A 32 -2.87 2.03 -5.08
CA ALA A 32 -3.43 1.77 -3.77
C ALA A 32 -2.94 2.88 -2.82
N SER A 33 -3.57 4.05 -2.89
CA SER A 33 -3.26 5.17 -2.04
C SER A 33 -3.77 4.84 -0.65
N ALA A 34 -2.85 4.54 0.25
CA ALA A 34 -3.10 4.39 1.68
C ALA A 34 -3.60 5.69 2.37
N THR A 35 -3.69 6.77 1.60
CA THR A 35 -4.18 8.08 2.02
C THR A 35 -5.70 8.11 2.01
N ARG A 36 -6.31 8.21 3.19
CA ARG A 36 -7.72 8.62 3.31
C ARG A 36 -7.77 10.14 3.12
N PRO A 37 -8.53 10.68 2.15
CA PRO A 37 -8.50 12.11 1.83
C PRO A 37 -8.81 13.06 3.00
N ALA A 38 -9.53 12.58 4.02
CA ALA A 38 -9.86 13.37 5.20
C ALA A 38 -8.78 13.35 6.29
N ASP A 39 -7.87 12.38 6.29
CA ASP A 39 -6.82 12.28 7.31
C ASP A 39 -5.78 13.41 7.13
N GLY A 40 -5.08 13.74 8.22
CA GLY A 40 -3.94 14.65 8.15
C GLY A 40 -2.79 14.11 7.30
N GLN A 41 -1.88 15.00 6.89
CA GLN A 41 -0.64 14.58 6.22
C GLN A 41 0.15 13.61 7.10
N PRO A 42 0.64 12.49 6.55
CA PRO A 42 1.34 11.50 7.35
C PRO A 42 2.70 12.00 7.82
N VAL A 43 3.08 11.56 9.03
CA VAL A 43 4.45 11.68 9.52
C VAL A 43 5.10 10.31 9.45
N THR A 44 6.14 10.18 8.62
CA THR A 44 6.93 8.95 8.56
C THR A 44 7.80 8.84 9.81
N LYS A 45 7.76 7.70 10.50
CA LYS A 45 8.65 7.40 11.64
C LYS A 45 9.12 5.94 11.66
N THR A 46 10.18 5.68 12.43
CA THR A 46 10.64 4.33 12.73
C THR A 46 10.02 3.86 14.03
N VAL A 47 9.54 2.62 14.06
CA VAL A 47 9.01 1.96 15.26
C VAL A 47 9.58 0.56 15.37
N TYR A 48 9.87 0.13 16.60
CA TYR A 48 10.32 -1.22 16.89
C TYR A 48 9.17 -2.02 17.48
N VAL A 49 9.00 -3.27 17.05
CA VAL A 49 7.96 -4.19 17.56
C VAL A 49 8.63 -5.38 18.27
N ALA A 50 8.16 -5.70 19.47
CA ALA A 50 8.67 -6.80 20.28
C ALA A 50 8.22 -8.17 19.71
N PRO A 51 8.88 -9.28 20.10
CA PRO A 51 8.56 -10.62 19.57
C PRO A 51 7.31 -11.25 20.17
N LYS A 52 6.68 -10.62 21.16
CA LYS A 52 5.45 -11.09 21.80
C LYS A 52 4.45 -9.94 21.86
N SER A 53 3.18 -10.24 21.64
CA SER A 53 2.08 -9.36 22.04
C SER A 53 1.93 -9.40 23.56
N ALA A 54 1.12 -8.49 24.09
CA ALA A 54 0.72 -8.52 25.48
C ALA A 54 -0.78 -8.29 25.61
N ARG A 55 -1.40 -8.95 26.61
CA ARG A 55 -2.79 -8.72 26.98
C ARG A 55 -3.00 -7.24 27.31
N CYS A 56 -4.05 -6.67 26.72
CA CYS A 56 -4.47 -5.30 26.91
C CYS A 56 -5.99 -5.20 26.77
N ALA A 57 -6.54 -4.00 26.94
CA ALA A 57 -7.95 -3.73 26.68
C ALA A 57 -8.10 -2.52 25.76
N GLY A 58 -8.88 -2.69 24.70
CA GLY A 58 -9.50 -1.59 23.95
C GLY A 58 -10.96 -1.47 24.39
N VAL A 59 -11.89 -1.67 23.46
CA VAL A 59 -13.32 -1.86 23.77
C VAL A 59 -13.57 -3.17 24.53
N ALA A 60 -12.72 -4.18 24.31
CA ALA A 60 -12.75 -5.48 24.99
C ALA A 60 -11.31 -5.98 25.24
N PRO A 61 -11.11 -7.01 26.10
CA PRO A 61 -9.83 -7.67 26.26
C PRO A 61 -9.29 -8.20 24.92
N MET A 62 -8.02 -7.95 24.63
CA MET A 62 -7.37 -8.31 23.37
C MET A 62 -5.85 -8.45 23.53
N GLU A 63 -5.16 -8.78 22.45
CA GLU A 63 -3.69 -8.80 22.36
C GLU A 63 -3.22 -7.53 21.64
N CYS A 64 -2.34 -6.77 22.29
CA CYS A 64 -1.71 -5.57 21.73
C CYS A 64 -0.28 -5.85 21.28
N LEU A 65 0.17 -5.08 20.28
CA LEU A 65 1.59 -5.02 19.96
C LEU A 65 2.35 -4.32 21.09
N GLN A 66 3.56 -4.77 21.37
CA GLN A 66 4.51 -4.04 22.21
C GLN A 66 5.45 -3.27 21.28
N VAL A 67 5.45 -1.94 21.39
CA VAL A 67 6.16 -1.04 20.50
C VAL A 67 7.03 -0.04 21.25
N ARG A 68 8.05 0.51 20.58
CA ARG A 68 8.86 1.63 21.08
C ARG A 68 9.39 2.45 19.91
N ASP A 69 9.62 3.74 20.13
CA ASP A 69 10.10 4.66 19.08
C ASP A 69 11.64 4.68 18.97
N ARG A 70 12.37 4.13 19.96
CA ARG A 70 13.85 4.08 19.98
C ARG A 70 14.36 2.69 20.37
N PRO A 71 15.56 2.26 19.90
CA PRO A 71 16.17 0.96 20.24
C PRO A 71 16.43 0.72 21.74
N ASP A 72 16.51 1.79 22.52
CA ASP A 72 16.78 1.81 23.96
C ASP A 72 15.58 2.35 24.76
N GLY A 73 14.47 2.65 24.08
CA GLY A 73 13.26 3.16 24.70
C GLY A 73 12.48 2.09 25.47
N ALA A 74 11.64 2.56 26.39
CA ALA A 74 10.67 1.72 27.08
C ALA A 74 9.61 1.18 26.11
N TRP A 75 9.14 -0.04 26.38
CA TRP A 75 8.03 -0.64 25.64
C TRP A 75 6.70 -0.04 26.06
N SER A 76 5.85 0.20 25.06
CA SER A 76 4.47 0.67 25.22
C SER A 76 3.52 -0.27 24.47
N LEU A 77 2.25 -0.31 24.88
CA LEU A 77 1.23 -1.11 24.22
C LEU A 77 0.58 -0.30 23.08
N TRP A 78 0.44 -0.94 21.93
CA TRP A 78 -0.23 -0.39 20.76
C TRP A 78 -1.40 -1.29 20.36
N TYR A 79 -2.60 -0.78 20.58
CA TYR A 79 -3.85 -1.53 20.40
C TYR A 79 -4.43 -1.41 18.99
N ALA A 80 -4.18 -0.31 18.29
CA ALA A 80 -4.83 -0.01 17.01
C ALA A 80 -4.28 -0.82 15.82
N GLY A 81 -3.20 -1.58 16.02
CA GLY A 81 -2.54 -2.34 14.97
C GLY A 81 -1.85 -1.46 13.92
N ILE A 82 -1.23 -2.10 12.93
CA ILE A 82 -0.50 -1.41 11.85
C ILE A 82 -1.07 -1.94 10.54
N GLU A 83 -1.74 -1.09 9.77
CA GLU A 83 -2.34 -1.47 8.49
C GLU A 83 -1.25 -1.98 7.53
N GLY A 84 -1.46 -3.16 6.95
CA GLY A 84 -0.48 -3.80 6.07
C GLY A 84 0.66 -4.55 6.78
N PHE A 85 0.69 -4.59 8.12
CA PHE A 85 1.66 -5.37 8.88
C PHE A 85 1.04 -6.65 9.45
N ASP A 86 1.57 -7.81 9.03
CA ASP A 86 1.21 -9.12 9.58
C ASP A 86 2.23 -9.52 10.65
N PHE A 87 1.88 -9.32 11.91
CA PHE A 87 2.72 -9.66 13.05
C PHE A 87 2.90 -11.17 13.16
N LYS A 88 4.16 -11.63 13.21
CA LYS A 88 4.51 -13.01 13.56
C LYS A 88 5.24 -13.04 14.89
N PRO A 89 4.73 -13.77 15.90
CA PRO A 89 5.45 -13.99 17.15
C PRO A 89 6.83 -14.59 16.91
N GLY A 90 7.78 -14.31 17.82
CA GLY A 90 9.14 -14.81 17.74
C GLY A 90 10.10 -13.95 16.91
N PHE A 91 9.67 -12.78 16.42
CA PHE A 91 10.53 -11.85 15.68
C PHE A 91 10.54 -10.46 16.30
N ARG A 92 11.72 -9.85 16.38
CA ARG A 92 11.85 -8.40 16.59
C ARG A 92 11.80 -7.71 15.23
N TYR A 93 11.04 -6.63 15.16
CA TYR A 93 10.92 -5.85 13.93
C TYR A 93 11.43 -4.44 14.15
N GLU A 94 12.04 -3.89 13.11
CA GLU A 94 12.16 -2.45 12.89
C GLU A 94 11.33 -2.12 11.66
N LEU A 95 10.38 -1.20 11.82
CA LEU A 95 9.43 -0.84 10.78
C LEU A 95 9.56 0.66 10.50
N GLN A 96 9.44 1.02 9.22
CA GLN A 96 9.08 2.38 8.86
C GLN A 96 7.57 2.42 8.64
N ILE A 97 6.90 3.35 9.32
CA ILE A 97 5.45 3.53 9.23
C ILE A 97 5.12 4.97 8.89
N ASP A 98 3.96 5.17 8.28
CA ASP A 98 3.33 6.47 8.13
C ASP A 98 2.22 6.61 9.19
N GLU A 99 2.36 7.60 10.07
CA GLU A 99 1.40 7.93 11.11
C GLU A 99 0.44 9.02 10.61
N TYR A 100 -0.86 8.72 10.63
CA TYR A 100 -1.92 9.65 10.25
C TYR A 100 -2.71 10.08 11.48
N LYS A 101 -3.06 11.37 11.54
CA LYS A 101 -4.14 11.85 12.40
C LYS A 101 -5.47 11.61 11.70
N VAL A 102 -6.35 10.84 12.33
CA VAL A 102 -7.68 10.54 11.81
C VAL A 102 -8.60 11.72 12.09
N ALA A 103 -9.23 12.29 11.06
CA ALA A 103 -10.01 13.53 11.21
C ALA A 103 -11.35 13.34 11.94
N GLN A 104 -11.97 12.17 11.80
CA GLN A 104 -13.24 11.82 12.46
C GLN A 104 -13.10 10.42 13.08
N PRO A 105 -12.34 10.28 14.18
CA PRO A 105 -12.14 8.98 14.78
C PRO A 105 -13.47 8.45 15.34
N PRO A 106 -13.69 7.12 15.34
CA PRO A 106 -14.78 6.51 16.10
C PRO A 106 -14.69 6.90 17.58
N ALA A 107 -15.82 6.98 18.28
CA ALA A 107 -15.85 7.39 19.69
C ALA A 107 -14.90 6.56 20.58
N ASP A 108 -14.84 5.25 20.33
CA ASP A 108 -13.97 4.31 21.05
C ASP A 108 -12.74 3.87 20.23
N GLY A 109 -12.43 4.63 19.16
CA GLY A 109 -11.36 4.33 18.22
C GLY A 109 -10.15 5.23 18.42
N SER A 110 -9.00 4.77 17.94
CA SER A 110 -7.78 5.58 17.94
C SER A 110 -7.93 6.79 17.02
N SER A 111 -7.51 7.97 17.48
CA SER A 111 -7.30 9.16 16.65
C SER A 111 -6.01 9.07 15.80
N ILE A 112 -5.23 8.00 15.99
CA ILE A 112 -3.97 7.73 15.31
C ILE A 112 -4.08 6.43 14.51
N ARG A 113 -3.65 6.48 13.25
CA ARG A 113 -3.62 5.32 12.35
C ARG A 113 -2.19 5.12 11.84
N TRP A 114 -1.67 3.90 11.98
CA TRP A 114 -0.35 3.54 11.46
C TRP A 114 -0.49 2.67 10.22
N VAL A 115 0.19 3.05 9.15
CA VAL A 115 0.29 2.24 7.93
C VAL A 115 1.72 1.80 7.74
N LEU A 116 1.93 0.51 7.47
CA LEU A 116 3.25 0.00 7.15
C LEU A 116 3.74 0.61 5.83
N LYS A 117 4.87 1.31 5.90
CA LYS A 117 5.58 1.79 4.71
C LYS A 117 6.57 0.75 4.21
N ARG A 118 7.36 0.18 5.13
CA ARG A 118 8.25 -0.97 4.87
C ARG A 118 8.74 -1.62 6.15
N VAL A 119 9.12 -2.88 6.06
CA VAL A 119 9.91 -3.57 7.09
C VAL A 119 11.38 -3.22 6.86
N VAL A 120 12.02 -2.60 7.85
CA VAL A 120 13.46 -2.27 7.80
C VAL A 120 14.29 -3.49 8.18
N SER A 121 13.91 -4.17 9.27
CA SER A 121 14.55 -5.41 9.69
C SER A 121 13.56 -6.35 10.36
N ARG A 122 13.83 -7.65 10.27
CA ARG A 122 13.12 -8.73 10.97
C ARG A 122 14.14 -9.75 11.44
N VAL A 123 14.28 -9.89 12.76
CA VAL A 123 15.29 -10.76 13.39
C VAL A 123 14.59 -11.75 14.32
N PRO A 124 14.89 -13.06 14.23
CA PRO A 124 14.41 -14.02 15.23
C PRO A 124 14.78 -13.57 16.64
N ALA A 125 13.83 -13.63 17.56
CA ALA A 125 14.13 -13.52 18.97
C ALA A 125 14.73 -14.85 19.42
N SER A 126 16.05 -14.89 19.56
CA SER A 126 16.72 -15.92 20.35
C SER A 126 16.19 -15.83 21.77
N GLU A 127 15.61 -16.92 22.27
CA GLU A 127 15.16 -17.06 23.67
C GLU A 127 16.33 -17.07 24.64
#